data_AF-A0AAJ3AX03-F1
#
_entry.id   AF-A0AAJ3AX03-F1
#
_cell.length_a   1.000
_cell.length_b   1.000
_cell.length_c   1.000
_cell.angle_alpha   90.00
_cell.angle_beta   90.00
_cell.angle_gamma   90.00
#
_symmetry.space_group_name_H-M   'P 1'
#
loop_
_entity.id
_entity.type
_entity.pdbx_description
1 polymer ?
#
loop_
_entity_poly.entity_id
_entity_poly.type
_entity_poly.pdbx_seq_one_letter_code
_entity_poly.pdbx_strand_id
1 'polypeptide(L)'
;MANENTALQGTYFSEGVNGTYYTFHITFADYDAGVIRGRWGKGRFLGHSMGRSGYHRAADGTTTDMTLNFIFEKCVLVATDYKYNRLTGNLVNMFNDEVISSIVFNKSKDQIVSD
;
A
#
# COMPACT_ATOMS: atom_id res chain seq x y z
N MET A 1 8.91 8.17 -20.98
CA MET A 1 9.11 8.33 -19.53
C MET A 1 7.83 7.87 -18.87
N ALA A 2 7.91 7.06 -17.81
CA ALA A 2 6.71 6.72 -17.04
C ALA A 2 6.18 7.99 -16.36
N ASN A 3 4.88 8.23 -16.42
CA ASN A 3 4.26 9.31 -15.65
C ASN A 3 4.16 8.87 -14.19
N GLU A 4 5.09 9.31 -13.36
CA GLU A 4 5.14 8.90 -11.97
C GLU A 4 4.07 9.57 -11.10
N ASN A 5 3.40 8.78 -10.26
CA ASN A 5 2.54 9.26 -9.19
C ASN A 5 3.34 9.47 -7.90
N THR A 6 4.10 10.56 -7.87
CA THR A 6 4.92 10.95 -6.71
C THR A 6 4.09 11.17 -5.44
N ALA A 7 2.80 11.53 -5.57
CA ALA A 7 1.90 11.68 -4.43
C ALA A 7 1.59 10.34 -3.73
N LEU A 8 1.62 9.21 -4.45
CA LEU A 8 1.44 7.87 -3.87
C LEU A 8 2.76 7.28 -3.33
N GLN A 9 3.90 7.78 -3.78
CA GLN A 9 5.20 7.34 -3.29
C GLN A 9 5.43 7.78 -1.84
N GLY A 10 6.16 6.97 -1.08
CA GLY A 10 6.49 7.23 0.32
C GLY A 10 6.18 6.06 1.25
N THR A 11 6.32 6.33 2.54
CA THR A 11 6.14 5.35 3.61
C THR A 11 4.73 5.43 4.18
N TYR A 12 4.17 4.28 4.51
CA TYR A 12 2.85 4.11 5.09
C TYR A 12 2.91 3.16 6.28
N PHE A 13 2.26 3.55 7.38
CA PHE A 13 2.14 2.74 8.59
C PHE A 13 0.69 2.38 8.83
N SER A 14 0.43 1.11 9.12
CA SER A 14 -0.90 0.68 9.48
C SER A 14 -1.25 1.11 10.91
N GLU A 15 -2.54 1.32 11.15
CA GLU A 15 -3.11 1.20 12.49
C GLU A 15 -2.92 -0.25 12.99
N GLY A 16 -3.00 -0.47 14.31
CA GLY A 16 -2.74 -1.79 14.89
C GLY A 16 -3.73 -2.85 14.39
N VAL A 17 -3.22 -3.98 13.90
CA VAL A 17 -3.99 -5.13 13.41
C VAL A 17 -3.55 -6.37 14.19
N ASN A 18 -4.44 -6.98 14.96
CA ASN A 18 -4.18 -8.21 15.72
C ASN A 18 -2.87 -8.16 16.55
N GLY A 19 -2.58 -7.03 17.19
CA GLY A 19 -1.38 -6.85 18.02
C GLY A 19 -0.08 -6.61 17.25
N THR A 20 -0.15 -6.45 15.93
CA THR A 20 0.98 -6.03 15.09
C THR A 20 0.63 -4.77 14.28
N TYR A 21 1.56 -4.29 13.48
CA TYR A 21 1.32 -3.24 12.49
C TYR A 21 2.10 -3.60 11.21
N TYR A 22 1.59 -3.15 10.08
CA TYR A 22 2.20 -3.31 8.78
C TYR A 22 2.85 -2.00 8.37
N THR A 23 4.00 -2.10 7.73
CA THR A 23 4.68 -0.95 7.14
C THR A 23 4.95 -1.25 5.70
N PHE A 24 4.75 -0.27 4.83
CA PHE A 24 5.22 -0.37 3.47
C PHE A 24 5.78 0.95 2.96
N HIS A 25 6.65 0.85 1.96
CA HIS A 25 7.30 1.96 1.32
C HIS A 25 7.21 1.81 -0.19
N ILE A 26 6.46 2.69 -0.85
CA ILE A 26 6.31 2.74 -2.29
C ILE A 26 7.44 3.60 -2.85
N THR A 27 8.34 2.98 -3.61
CA THR A 27 9.46 3.66 -4.27
C THR A 27 9.11 4.14 -5.68
N PHE A 28 8.08 3.54 -6.28
CA PHE A 28 7.67 3.88 -7.64
C PHE A 28 6.20 3.53 -7.86
N ALA A 29 5.48 4.44 -8.50
CA ALA A 29 4.09 4.26 -8.90
C ALA A 29 3.89 4.89 -10.30
N ASP A 30 3.39 4.11 -11.25
CA ASP A 30 3.19 4.53 -12.65
C ASP A 30 1.71 4.82 -12.90
N TYR A 31 1.38 6.03 -13.33
CA TYR A 31 0.01 6.44 -13.68
C TYR A 31 -0.57 5.68 -14.86
N ASP A 32 0.23 5.43 -15.88
CA ASP A 32 -0.24 4.90 -17.15
C ASP A 32 -0.42 3.38 -17.06
N ALA A 33 0.54 2.72 -16.42
CA ALA A 33 0.50 1.26 -16.24
C ALA A 33 -0.23 0.81 -14.96
N GLY A 34 -0.51 1.73 -14.04
CA GLY A 34 -1.09 1.42 -12.72
C GLY A 34 -0.18 0.53 -11.86
N VAL A 35 1.13 0.53 -12.12
CA VAL A 35 2.10 -0.37 -11.47
C VAL A 35 2.63 0.25 -10.19
N ILE A 36 2.72 -0.54 -9.11
CA ILE A 36 3.38 -0.16 -7.85
C ILE A 36 4.60 -1.04 -7.62
N ARG A 37 5.70 -0.41 -7.21
CA ARG A 37 6.89 -1.09 -6.68
C ARG A 37 7.27 -0.50 -5.34
N GLY A 38 7.77 -1.36 -4.45
CA GLY A 38 8.12 -0.95 -3.11
C GLY A 38 8.56 -2.11 -2.25
N ARG A 39 8.68 -1.85 -0.96
CA ARG A 39 8.97 -2.83 0.08
C ARG A 39 7.88 -2.82 1.14
N TRP A 40 7.76 -3.91 1.87
CA TRP A 40 6.83 -4.05 2.98
C TRP A 40 7.45 -4.85 4.12
N GLY A 41 6.82 -4.80 5.29
CA GLY A 41 7.13 -5.65 6.42
C GLY A 41 6.09 -5.56 7.52
N LYS A 42 6.26 -6.41 8.54
CA LYS A 42 5.52 -6.35 9.80
C LYS A 42 6.41 -5.65 10.83
N GLY A 43 5.84 -4.71 11.58
CA GLY A 43 6.60 -3.83 12.45
C GLY A 43 7.25 -2.65 11.72
N ARG A 44 8.24 -2.00 12.34
CA ARG A 44 8.95 -0.82 11.83
C ARG A 44 9.94 -1.12 10.70
N PHE A 45 10.17 -2.40 10.41
CA PHE A 45 11.22 -2.84 9.49
C PHE A 45 10.64 -3.24 8.13
N LEU A 46 11.25 -2.77 7.04
CA LEU A 46 10.94 -3.19 5.67
C LEU A 46 11.74 -4.46 5.33
N GLY A 47 11.10 -5.62 5.41
CA GLY A 47 11.76 -6.91 5.18
C GLY A 47 11.84 -7.27 3.70
N HIS A 48 10.72 -7.17 2.98
CA HIS A 48 10.55 -7.82 1.68
C HIS A 48 10.15 -6.85 0.58
N SER A 49 10.60 -7.13 -0.65
CA SER A 49 10.04 -6.45 -1.82
C SER A 49 8.57 -6.84 -1.98
N MET A 50 7.74 -5.88 -2.38
CA MET A 50 6.37 -6.16 -2.76
C MET A 50 6.33 -7.10 -3.97
N GLY A 51 5.33 -7.99 -4.00
CA GLY A 51 4.97 -8.72 -5.21
C GLY A 51 4.32 -7.82 -6.25
N ARG A 52 3.69 -8.42 -7.27
CA ARG A 52 2.96 -7.67 -8.31
C ARG A 52 1.83 -6.87 -7.65
N SER A 53 2.02 -5.56 -7.60
CA SER A 53 1.14 -4.59 -6.95
C SER A 53 0.72 -3.53 -7.96
N GLY A 54 -0.43 -2.90 -7.72
CA GLY A 54 -0.93 -1.88 -8.63
C GLY A 54 -2.10 -1.09 -8.08
N TYR A 55 -2.52 -0.10 -8.86
CA TYR A 55 -3.62 0.78 -8.54
C TYR A 55 -4.37 1.24 -9.78
N HIS A 56 -5.62 1.65 -9.59
CA HIS A 56 -6.40 2.35 -10.59
C HIS A 56 -7.20 3.48 -9.94
N ARG A 57 -7.31 4.62 -10.63
CA ARG A 57 -8.29 5.64 -10.24
C ARG A 57 -9.66 5.18 -10.65
N ALA A 58 -10.63 5.26 -9.74
CA ALA A 58 -12.01 5.00 -10.09
C ALA A 58 -12.53 6.11 -11.01
N ALA A 59 -13.59 5.81 -11.76
CA ALA A 59 -14.24 6.77 -12.65
C ALA A 59 -14.94 7.92 -11.91
N ASP A 60 -15.10 7.81 -10.58
CA ASP A 60 -15.76 8.81 -9.74
C ASP A 60 -14.91 10.08 -9.50
N GLY A 61 -13.64 10.09 -9.95
CA GLY A 61 -12.76 11.24 -9.84
C GLY A 61 -12.29 11.57 -8.42
N THR A 62 -12.52 10.68 -7.44
CA THR A 62 -12.14 10.90 -6.04
C THR A 62 -11.50 9.69 -5.38
N THR A 63 -11.77 8.48 -5.88
CA THR A 63 -11.22 7.26 -5.29
C THR A 63 -10.11 6.64 -6.13
N THR A 64 -9.21 5.94 -5.44
CA THR A 64 -8.17 5.10 -6.04
C THR A 64 -8.18 3.76 -5.34
N ASP A 65 -8.42 2.69 -6.09
CA ASP A 65 -8.33 1.33 -5.60
C ASP A 65 -6.92 0.80 -5.83
N MET A 66 -6.41 0.04 -4.85
CA MET A 66 -5.04 -0.45 -4.85
C MET A 66 -4.97 -1.87 -4.34
N THR A 67 -4.08 -2.65 -4.94
CA THR A 67 -3.70 -3.96 -4.45
C THR A 67 -2.20 -3.97 -4.18
N LEU A 68 -1.82 -4.18 -2.92
CA LEU A 68 -0.43 -4.33 -2.49
C LEU A 68 -0.18 -5.78 -2.10
N ASN A 69 0.78 -6.43 -2.76
CA ASN A 69 1.07 -7.84 -2.55
C ASN A 69 2.26 -8.01 -1.59
N PHE A 70 1.99 -8.67 -0.47
CA PHE A 70 2.91 -8.93 0.63
C PHE A 70 3.33 -10.42 0.68
N ILE A 71 3.49 -11.06 -0.48
CA ILE A 71 3.94 -12.45 -0.68
C ILE A 71 2.92 -13.50 -0.22
N PHE A 72 2.57 -13.52 1.06
CA PHE A 72 1.60 -14.45 1.66
C PHE A 72 0.24 -13.80 1.92
N GLU A 73 0.23 -12.47 2.00
CA GLU A 73 -0.94 -11.64 2.26
C GLU A 73 -1.03 -10.58 1.16
N LYS A 74 -2.21 -10.03 0.94
CA LYS A 74 -2.38 -8.83 0.10
C LYS A 74 -3.25 -7.83 0.83
N CYS A 75 -3.00 -6.54 0.60
CA CYS A 75 -3.90 -5.48 0.99
C CYS A 75 -4.70 -5.02 -0.22
N VAL A 76 -6.03 -5.04 -0.10
CA VAL A 76 -6.93 -4.37 -1.02
C VAL A 76 -7.36 -3.09 -0.35
N LEU A 77 -6.93 -1.95 -0.89
CA LEU A 77 -7.03 -0.63 -0.27
C LEU A 77 -7.75 0.35 -1.18
N VAL A 78 -8.37 1.35 -0.57
CA VAL A 78 -8.99 2.50 -1.22
C VAL A 78 -8.41 3.77 -0.62
N ALA A 79 -8.01 4.70 -1.49
CA ALA A 79 -7.78 6.10 -1.13
C ALA A 79 -9.01 6.92 -1.56
N THR A 80 -9.49 7.82 -0.72
CA THR A 80 -10.58 8.76 -1.05
C THR A 80 -10.05 10.18 -1.34
N ASP A 81 -8.73 10.32 -1.44
CA ASP A 81 -8.05 11.54 -1.81
C ASP A 81 -6.83 11.23 -2.69
N TYR A 82 -6.42 12.19 -3.52
CA TYR A 82 -5.25 12.06 -4.40
C TYR A 82 -3.94 12.56 -3.78
N LYS A 83 -3.97 12.94 -2.50
CA LYS A 83 -2.75 13.15 -1.70
C LYS A 83 -2.27 11.85 -1.06
N TYR A 84 -3.11 10.81 -1.10
CA TYR A 84 -2.88 9.48 -0.56
C TYR A 84 -2.43 9.53 0.90
N ASN A 85 -3.06 10.40 1.72
CA ASN A 85 -2.69 10.55 3.12
C ASN A 85 -3.18 9.38 3.98
N ARG A 86 -4.33 8.80 3.61
CA ARG A 86 -4.96 7.69 4.30
C ARG A 86 -5.48 6.68 3.29
N LEU A 87 -5.22 5.41 3.55
CA LEU A 87 -5.63 4.28 2.72
C LEU A 87 -6.38 3.30 3.61
N THR A 88 -7.57 2.88 3.22
CA THR A 88 -8.43 2.01 4.03
C THR A 88 -8.81 0.78 3.25
N GLY A 89 -8.89 -0.38 3.87
CA GLY A 89 -9.39 -1.57 3.20
C GLY A 89 -9.19 -2.82 4.03
N ASN A 90 -8.79 -3.91 3.38
CA ASN A 90 -8.72 -5.22 4.00
C ASN A 90 -7.35 -5.88 3.76
N LEU A 91 -6.87 -6.57 4.79
CA LEU A 91 -5.80 -7.56 4.69
C LEU A 91 -6.44 -8.90 4.33
N VAL A 92 -5.94 -9.52 3.27
CA VAL A 92 -6.50 -10.72 2.67
C VAL A 92 -5.43 -11.79 2.57
N ASN A 93 -5.79 -13.03 2.90
CA ASN A 93 -4.94 -14.19 2.72
C ASN A 93 -4.82 -14.53 1.22
N MET A 94 -3.60 -14.65 0.70
CA MET A 94 -3.42 -14.91 -0.73
C MET A 94 -3.73 -16.34 -1.18
N PHE A 95 -3.84 -17.30 -0.25
CA PHE A 95 -4.06 -18.70 -0.58
C PHE A 95 -5.53 -19.04 -0.79
N ASN A 96 -6.45 -18.35 -0.11
CA ASN A 96 -7.88 -18.64 -0.12
C ASN A 96 -8.77 -17.39 -0.29
N ASP A 97 -8.18 -16.22 -0.51
CA ASP A 97 -8.87 -14.93 -0.64
C ASP A 97 -9.74 -14.53 0.58
N GLU A 98 -9.49 -15.13 1.75
CA GLU A 98 -10.21 -14.82 2.98
C GLU A 98 -9.75 -13.49 3.58
N VAL A 99 -10.71 -12.66 3.99
CA VAL A 99 -10.42 -11.41 4.71
C VAL A 99 -9.94 -11.75 6.12
N ILE A 100 -8.68 -11.42 6.40
CA ILE A 100 -8.06 -11.61 7.72
C ILE A 100 -8.53 -10.50 8.66
N SER A 101 -8.53 -9.25 8.20
CA SER A 101 -8.92 -8.09 9.01
C SER A 101 -9.12 -6.84 8.17
N SER A 102 -9.86 -5.86 8.68
CA SER A 102 -9.81 -4.49 8.18
C SER A 102 -8.48 -3.84 8.53
N ILE A 103 -7.95 -3.03 7.63
CA ILE A 103 -6.67 -2.35 7.80
C ILE A 103 -6.74 -0.93 7.29
N VAL A 104 -6.05 -0.04 8.00
CA VAL A 104 -5.92 1.37 7.64
C VAL A 104 -4.45 1.71 7.66
N PHE A 105 -3.98 2.39 6.61
CA PHE A 105 -2.64 2.95 6.52
C PHE A 105 -2.68 4.47 6.49
N ASN A 106 -1.75 5.09 7.21
CA ASN A 106 -1.53 6.52 7.17
C ASN A 106 -0.14 6.81 6.59
N LYS A 107 -0.06 7.80 5.71
CA LYS A 107 1.19 8.21 5.11
C LYS A 107 2.08 8.87 6.15
N SER A 108 3.31 8.38 6.26
CA SER A 108 4.34 8.93 7.13
C SER A 108 4.91 10.21 6.55
N LYS A 109 5.23 11.16 7.44
CA LYS A 109 6.11 12.30 7.11
C LYS A 109 7.58 11.93 7.25
N ASP A 110 7.88 10.88 8.00
CA ASP A 110 9.24 10.39 8.25
C ASP A 110 9.65 9.42 7.14
N GLN A 111 10.83 9.64 6.56
CA GLN A 111 11.47 8.65 5.69
C GLN A 111 12.00 7.49 6.56
N ILE A 112 11.79 6.25 6.10
CA ILE A 112 12.37 5.08 6.79
C ILE A 112 13.88 5.12 6.57
N VAL A 113 14.63 5.01 7.67
CA VAL A 113 16.05 4.69 7.63
C VAL A 113 16.15 3.23 7.22
N SER A 114 16.57 2.97 5.99
CA SER A 114 17.03 1.66 5.57
C SER A 114 18.46 1.49 6.10
N ASP A 115 18.67 0.53 7.00
CA ASP A 115 20.03 0.02 7.30
C ASP A 115 20.71 -0.51 6.03
#